data_AF-A0A3M8AQX9-F1
#
_entry.id   AF-A0A3M8AQX9-F1
#
_cell.length_a   1.000
_cell.length_b   1.000
_cell.length_c   1.000
_cell.angle_alpha   90.00
_cell.angle_beta   90.00
_cell.angle_gamma   90.00
#
_symmetry.space_group_name_H-M   'P 1'
#
loop_
_entity.id
_entity.type
_entity.pdbx_description
1 polymer ?
#
loop_
_entity_poly.entity_id
_entity_poly.type
_entity_poly.pdbx_seq_one_letter_code
_entity_poly.pdbx_strand_id
1 'polypeptide(L)'
;MWKRFFSAAFAGVILFSGNPPVTLAKEPDVVVKINGAVQSFDVAPIIKNGRVLVPFRKIFEAMGAQVNWDPKDRMVTANKYGTQVVLRIGDPTAYIIHSTTGKNLETPVKLDVPAEISNGRTLVPLRFVSESFDAQVEWAARDRTVSISTAEPATFLTDKGLEQAIRSVLNKPNGPLTKEDMANLKYLNIMDDSVDLKGLEFATNLKQLFLNANQVAHLDTIHSLAALEELSLDNVQTKDIGFLAGLRHLQTLRISSVPVSDITPLGTLPALKSLTIMQAPVQDIRALSALNQLETLDLEQNQITDLSPLKSLTQLKRLTIYQNPVKDAAPLQNLTSLTNLHLAETAIAEGTPLAGLTNLQELGIPYSKLTSIEFVTNLTQLQILQMAGNQIQSIPSFSKLKQLHTLFLDENPIQDISPLAGHPALEKLYIQNTKVSAISALATLPSLKEVGLFQIPIDWNKDAAAMSIRKQLEQKGVEVRL
;
A
#
# COMPACT_ATOMS: atom_id res chain seq x y z
N MET A 1 -33.62 15.68 -104.53
CA MET A 1 -32.22 16.16 -104.58
C MET A 1 -32.03 17.09 -103.41
N TRP A 2 -30.96 16.93 -102.63
CA TRP A 2 -30.30 17.93 -101.79
C TRP A 2 -31.07 19.18 -101.26
N LYS A 3 -30.78 19.47 -99.98
CA LYS A 3 -30.47 20.80 -99.40
C LYS A 3 -31.64 21.70 -98.92
N ARG A 4 -31.53 21.96 -97.60
CA ARG A 4 -31.35 23.27 -96.93
C ARG A 4 -32.53 24.24 -96.77
N PHE A 5 -32.72 24.60 -95.50
CA PHE A 5 -33.01 25.92 -94.90
C PHE A 5 -34.27 26.68 -95.37
N PHE A 6 -35.18 27.01 -94.44
CA PHE A 6 -35.22 28.34 -93.83
C PHE A 6 -36.17 28.39 -92.62
N SER A 7 -35.87 29.36 -91.76
CA SER A 7 -36.32 29.54 -90.40
C SER A 7 -37.72 30.14 -90.24
N ALA A 8 -38.29 29.84 -89.07
CA ALA A 8 -39.03 30.72 -88.17
C ALA A 8 -40.32 31.41 -88.65
N ALA A 9 -41.41 31.19 -87.91
CA ALA A 9 -41.93 32.18 -86.98
C ALA A 9 -42.93 31.55 -86.01
N PHE A 10 -43.01 32.14 -84.82
CA PHE A 10 -43.54 31.62 -83.57
C PHE A 10 -44.91 32.25 -83.27
N ALA A 11 -45.86 31.47 -82.77
CA ALA A 11 -47.01 31.87 -81.94
C ALA A 11 -47.53 30.56 -81.32
N GLY A 12 -47.54 30.32 -80.01
CA GLY A 12 -48.09 31.16 -78.95
C GLY A 12 -49.34 30.46 -78.42
N VAL A 13 -49.20 29.48 -77.51
CA VAL A 13 -50.31 28.83 -76.80
C VAL A 13 -50.01 28.81 -75.30
N ILE A 14 -50.96 29.33 -74.53
CA ILE A 14 -50.97 29.40 -73.06
C ILE A 14 -51.24 28.00 -72.51
N LEU A 15 -50.38 27.51 -71.61
CA LEU A 15 -50.60 26.29 -70.84
C LEU A 15 -50.76 26.64 -69.35
N PHE A 16 -51.89 26.23 -68.77
CA PHE A 16 -52.12 26.19 -67.33
C PHE A 16 -51.21 25.12 -66.69
N SER A 17 -50.33 25.52 -65.78
CA SER A 17 -49.53 24.60 -64.96
C SER A 17 -50.27 24.28 -63.66
N GLY A 18 -50.84 23.07 -63.57
CA GLY A 18 -51.18 22.48 -62.27
C GLY A 18 -49.93 21.82 -61.68
N ASN A 19 -49.42 22.34 -60.56
CA ASN A 19 -48.40 21.63 -59.78
C ASN A 19 -49.04 20.44 -59.06
N PRO A 20 -48.46 19.22 -59.12
CA PRO A 20 -48.89 18.13 -58.26
C PRO A 20 -48.52 18.44 -56.79
N PRO A 21 -49.26 17.90 -55.81
CA PRO A 21 -48.91 18.07 -54.41
C PRO A 21 -47.56 17.41 -54.11
N VAL A 22 -46.67 18.15 -53.46
CA VAL A 22 -45.42 17.63 -52.91
C VAL A 22 -45.78 16.67 -51.77
N THR A 23 -45.55 15.37 -51.97
CA THR A 23 -45.52 14.41 -50.87
C THR A 23 -44.22 14.61 -50.10
N LEU A 24 -44.30 15.15 -48.87
CA LEU A 24 -43.18 15.13 -47.93
C LEU A 24 -42.80 13.67 -47.68
N ALA A 25 -41.62 13.26 -48.13
CA ALA A 25 -41.05 11.96 -47.81
C ALA A 25 -40.96 11.85 -46.28
N LYS A 26 -41.51 10.77 -45.72
CA LYS A 26 -41.43 10.49 -44.28
C LYS A 26 -39.95 10.43 -43.92
N GLU A 27 -39.57 11.33 -43.03
CA GLU A 27 -38.24 11.42 -42.47
C GLU A 27 -37.74 10.04 -41.95
N PRO A 28 -36.47 9.67 -42.18
CA PRO A 28 -35.96 8.37 -41.75
C PRO A 28 -35.99 8.23 -40.22
N ASP A 29 -36.32 7.02 -39.77
CA ASP A 29 -36.43 6.69 -38.35
C ASP A 29 -35.08 6.85 -37.64
N VAL A 30 -35.12 7.19 -36.35
CA VAL A 30 -33.93 7.34 -35.51
C VAL A 30 -33.31 5.96 -35.24
N VAL A 31 -32.03 5.79 -35.56
CA VAL A 31 -31.27 4.57 -35.26
C VAL A 31 -30.59 4.73 -33.91
N VAL A 32 -30.64 3.70 -33.07
CA VAL A 32 -29.90 3.70 -31.79
C VAL A 32 -28.90 2.55 -31.79
N LYS A 33 -27.65 2.85 -31.46
CA LYS A 33 -26.56 1.90 -31.25
C LYS A 33 -26.15 1.95 -29.78
N ILE A 34 -25.97 0.78 -29.16
CA ILE A 34 -25.44 0.63 -27.81
C ILE A 34 -24.20 -0.24 -27.90
N ASN A 35 -23.04 0.26 -27.46
CA ASN A 35 -21.73 -0.38 -27.58
C ASN A 35 -21.45 -0.87 -29.02
N GLY A 36 -21.85 -0.06 -30.01
CA GLY A 36 -21.71 -0.37 -31.44
C GLY A 36 -22.83 -1.25 -32.04
N ALA A 37 -23.64 -1.93 -31.23
CA ALA A 37 -24.71 -2.80 -31.69
C ALA A 37 -26.01 -2.03 -31.94
N VAL A 38 -26.60 -2.17 -33.14
CA VAL A 38 -27.88 -1.56 -33.50
C VAL A 38 -29.01 -2.19 -32.70
N GLN A 39 -29.84 -1.35 -32.08
CA GLN A 39 -30.96 -1.76 -31.25
C GLN A 39 -32.26 -1.79 -32.06
N SER A 40 -33.08 -2.81 -31.79
CA SER A 40 -34.44 -2.95 -32.30
C SER A 40 -35.45 -2.57 -31.22
N PHE A 41 -36.49 -1.83 -31.62
CA PHE A 41 -37.55 -1.41 -30.74
C PHE A 41 -38.91 -1.83 -31.30
N ASP A 42 -39.79 -2.27 -30.41
CA ASP A 42 -41.21 -2.47 -30.69
C ASP A 42 -41.97 -1.14 -30.79
N VAL A 43 -41.48 -0.10 -30.12
CA VAL A 43 -41.89 1.30 -30.31
C VAL A 43 -40.66 2.12 -30.70
N ALA A 44 -40.65 2.66 -31.93
CA ALA A 44 -39.51 3.43 -32.43
C ALA A 44 -39.24 4.70 -31.60
N PRO A 45 -37.96 5.13 -31.47
CA PRO A 45 -37.65 6.44 -30.91
C PRO A 45 -38.29 7.56 -31.73
N ILE A 46 -38.68 8.65 -31.07
CA ILE A 46 -39.36 9.78 -31.71
C ILE A 46 -38.61 11.08 -31.47
N ILE A 47 -38.80 12.06 -32.35
CA ILE A 47 -38.35 13.43 -32.13
C ILE A 47 -39.55 14.28 -31.73
N LYS A 48 -39.51 14.88 -30.54
CA LYS A 48 -40.56 15.77 -30.03
C LYS A 48 -39.92 17.04 -29.49
N ASN A 49 -40.39 18.20 -29.93
CA ASN A 49 -39.84 19.51 -29.54
C ASN A 49 -38.32 19.62 -29.72
N GLY A 50 -37.77 19.03 -30.79
CA GLY A 50 -36.33 19.03 -31.06
C GLY A 50 -35.50 18.17 -30.10
N ARG A 51 -36.13 17.25 -29.36
CA ARG A 51 -35.48 16.27 -28.49
C ARG A 51 -35.80 14.86 -28.97
N VAL A 52 -34.78 14.00 -28.96
CA VAL A 52 -34.94 12.57 -29.21
C VAL A 52 -35.46 11.92 -27.93
N LEU A 53 -36.58 11.21 -28.03
CA LEU A 53 -37.11 10.38 -26.96
C LEU A 53 -36.94 8.91 -27.34
N VAL A 54 -36.40 8.13 -26.41
CA VAL A 54 -36.06 6.71 -26.61
C VAL A 54 -36.83 5.81 -25.64
N PRO A 55 -37.15 4.56 -26.02
CA PRO A 55 -37.80 3.60 -25.11
C PRO A 55 -36.96 3.26 -23.88
N PHE A 56 -37.40 3.73 -22.70
CA PHE A 56 -36.64 3.63 -21.44
C PHE A 56 -36.19 2.20 -21.15
N ARG A 57 -37.13 1.25 -21.11
CA ARG A 57 -36.85 -0.13 -20.71
C ARG A 57 -35.77 -0.76 -21.60
N LYS A 58 -35.92 -0.67 -22.92
CA LYS A 58 -34.98 -1.29 -23.87
C LYS A 58 -33.58 -0.71 -23.75
N ILE A 59 -33.46 0.61 -23.64
CA ILE A 59 -32.16 1.26 -23.48
C ILE A 59 -31.50 0.86 -22.16
N PHE A 60 -32.24 0.93 -21.05
CA PHE A 60 -31.68 0.65 -19.72
C PHE A 60 -31.36 -0.85 -19.51
N GLU A 61 -32.20 -1.76 -20.01
CA GLU A 61 -31.92 -3.21 -20.01
C GLU A 61 -30.72 -3.56 -20.91
N ALA A 62 -30.60 -2.94 -22.10
CA ALA A 62 -29.44 -3.13 -22.98
C ALA A 62 -28.15 -2.57 -22.38
N MET A 63 -28.25 -1.56 -21.51
CA MET A 63 -27.15 -1.10 -20.67
C MET A 63 -26.94 -1.99 -19.42
N GLY A 64 -27.69 -3.08 -19.23
CA GLY A 64 -27.51 -4.03 -18.13
C GLY A 64 -28.22 -3.67 -16.82
N ALA A 65 -29.15 -2.73 -16.83
CA ALA A 65 -29.95 -2.37 -15.66
C ALA A 65 -31.20 -3.26 -15.53
N GLN A 66 -31.61 -3.53 -14.29
CA GLN A 66 -32.90 -4.17 -14.01
C GLN A 66 -33.99 -3.10 -13.96
N VAL A 67 -34.99 -3.20 -14.85
CA VAL A 67 -36.06 -2.21 -14.99
C VAL A 67 -37.38 -2.72 -14.41
N ASN A 68 -37.92 -1.97 -13.45
CA ASN A 68 -39.22 -2.22 -12.84
C ASN A 68 -40.23 -1.12 -13.21
N TRP A 69 -41.51 -1.50 -13.31
CA TRP A 69 -42.62 -0.58 -13.53
C TRP A 69 -43.63 -0.72 -12.39
N ASP A 70 -43.92 0.38 -11.71
CA ASP A 70 -45.00 0.46 -10.73
C ASP A 70 -46.23 1.14 -11.35
N PRO A 71 -47.32 0.40 -11.59
CA PRO A 71 -48.54 0.95 -12.17
C PRO A 71 -49.32 1.87 -11.21
N LYS A 72 -49.19 1.70 -9.89
CA LYS A 72 -49.94 2.50 -8.90
C LYS A 72 -49.41 3.93 -8.86
N ASP A 73 -48.09 4.07 -8.84
CA ASP A 73 -47.43 5.38 -8.78
C ASP A 73 -47.10 5.97 -10.15
N ARG A 74 -47.35 5.18 -11.22
CA ARG A 74 -46.95 5.48 -12.61
C ARG A 74 -45.46 5.81 -12.67
N MET A 75 -44.66 4.92 -12.10
CA MET A 75 -43.23 5.11 -11.88
C MET A 75 -42.43 4.01 -12.54
N VAL A 76 -41.35 4.37 -13.22
CA VAL A 76 -40.35 3.43 -13.73
C VAL A 76 -39.07 3.58 -12.92
N THR A 77 -38.49 2.46 -12.52
CA THR A 77 -37.19 2.44 -11.86
C THR A 77 -36.21 1.56 -12.64
N ALA A 78 -34.94 1.95 -12.67
CA ALA A 78 -33.87 1.15 -13.22
C ALA A 78 -32.71 1.07 -12.22
N ASN A 79 -32.26 -0.15 -11.91
CA ASN A 79 -31.19 -0.39 -10.94
C ASN A 79 -29.97 -1.00 -11.62
N LYS A 80 -28.80 -0.41 -11.40
CA LYS A 80 -27.51 -0.93 -11.87
C LYS A 80 -26.38 -0.44 -10.95
N TYR A 81 -25.54 -1.36 -10.47
CA TYR A 81 -24.32 -1.07 -9.67
C TYR A 81 -24.50 -0.05 -8.53
N GLY A 82 -25.50 -0.25 -7.67
CA GLY A 82 -25.78 0.65 -6.54
C GLY A 82 -26.37 2.00 -6.92
N THR A 83 -26.59 2.25 -8.21
CA THR A 83 -27.31 3.42 -8.72
C THR A 83 -28.73 3.02 -9.10
N GLN A 84 -29.71 3.77 -8.59
CA GLN A 84 -31.11 3.66 -8.93
C GLN A 84 -31.55 4.91 -9.67
N VAL A 85 -32.17 4.73 -10.82
CA VAL A 85 -32.81 5.79 -11.58
C VAL A 85 -34.31 5.69 -11.35
N VAL A 86 -34.94 6.76 -10.88
CA VAL A 86 -36.38 6.83 -10.56
C VAL A 86 -37.03 7.91 -11.41
N LEU A 87 -38.11 7.55 -12.08
CA LEU A 87 -38.82 8.47 -12.96
C LEU A 87 -40.33 8.25 -12.87
N ARG A 88 -41.09 9.33 -12.71
CA ARG A 88 -42.55 9.33 -12.68
C ARG A 88 -43.12 9.92 -13.97
N ILE A 89 -44.12 9.25 -14.55
CA ILE A 89 -44.70 9.68 -15.83
C ILE A 89 -45.38 11.06 -15.68
N GLY A 90 -45.04 11.98 -16.58
CA GLY A 90 -45.54 13.36 -16.59
C GLY A 90 -44.81 14.32 -15.65
N ASP A 91 -43.92 13.83 -14.78
CA ASP A 91 -43.07 14.67 -13.95
C ASP A 91 -41.88 15.20 -14.77
N PRO A 92 -41.60 16.52 -14.77
CA PRO A 92 -40.40 17.07 -15.41
C PRO A 92 -39.10 16.75 -14.65
N THR A 93 -39.17 16.11 -13.48
CA THR A 93 -38.00 15.78 -12.65
C THR A 93 -37.86 14.26 -12.52
N ALA A 94 -36.65 13.76 -12.77
CA ALA A 94 -36.24 12.41 -12.45
C ALA A 94 -35.20 12.43 -11.32
N TYR A 95 -34.95 11.30 -10.68
CA TYR A 95 -33.99 11.18 -9.58
C TYR A 95 -32.95 10.10 -9.90
N ILE A 96 -31.69 10.41 -9.66
CA ILE A 96 -30.60 9.44 -9.65
C ILE A 96 -30.15 9.28 -8.20
N ILE A 97 -30.30 8.07 -7.68
CA ILE A 97 -30.03 7.72 -6.30
C ILE A 97 -28.80 6.85 -6.26
N HIS A 98 -27.72 7.33 -5.64
CA HIS A 98 -26.53 6.52 -5.39
C HIS A 98 -26.59 5.95 -3.98
N SER A 99 -26.57 4.63 -3.86
CA SER A 99 -26.49 3.94 -2.57
C SER A 99 -25.02 3.84 -2.17
N THR A 100 -24.64 4.61 -1.15
CA THR A 100 -23.32 4.52 -0.50
C THR A 100 -23.48 3.91 0.88
N THR A 101 -22.41 3.33 1.45
CA THR A 101 -22.41 2.73 2.79
C THR A 101 -23.04 3.67 3.84
N GLY A 102 -24.31 3.44 4.15
CA GLY A 102 -25.07 4.12 5.19
C GLY A 102 -25.92 5.34 4.77
N LYS A 103 -25.84 5.85 3.53
CA LYS A 103 -26.68 6.98 3.05
C LYS A 103 -27.00 6.88 1.56
N ASN A 104 -28.26 7.16 1.20
CA ASN A 104 -28.69 7.38 -0.18
C ASN A 104 -28.51 8.86 -0.52
N LEU A 105 -27.76 9.16 -1.58
CA LEU A 105 -27.69 10.51 -2.15
C LEU A 105 -28.64 10.60 -3.34
N GLU A 106 -29.70 11.42 -3.20
CA GLU A 106 -30.68 11.67 -4.25
C GLU A 106 -30.29 12.91 -5.03
N THR A 107 -30.03 12.74 -6.33
CA THR A 107 -29.70 13.83 -7.25
C THR A 107 -30.90 14.09 -8.18
N PRO A 108 -31.59 15.24 -8.07
CA PRO A 108 -32.67 15.58 -8.98
C PRO A 108 -32.11 15.97 -10.37
N VAL A 109 -32.74 15.45 -11.41
CA VAL A 109 -32.38 15.68 -12.81
C VAL A 109 -33.59 16.24 -13.55
N LYS A 110 -33.47 17.46 -14.08
CA LYS A 110 -34.54 18.10 -14.84
C LYS A 110 -34.58 17.56 -16.26
N LEU A 111 -35.73 17.02 -16.66
CA LEU A 111 -35.99 16.53 -18.01
C LEU A 111 -36.41 17.68 -18.94
N ASP A 112 -35.77 17.76 -20.11
CA ASP A 112 -36.15 18.72 -21.16
C ASP A 112 -37.58 18.47 -21.68
N VAL A 113 -38.00 17.21 -21.67
CA VAL A 113 -39.37 16.76 -21.97
C VAL A 113 -39.74 15.73 -20.90
N PRO A 114 -40.87 15.90 -20.18
CA PRO A 114 -41.32 14.91 -19.21
C PRO A 114 -41.46 13.53 -19.85
N ALA A 115 -41.17 12.48 -19.10
CA ALA A 115 -41.38 11.14 -19.62
C ALA A 115 -42.85 10.85 -19.90
N GLU A 116 -43.10 10.17 -21.00
CA GLU A 116 -44.46 9.90 -21.47
C GLU A 116 -44.64 8.45 -21.87
N ILE A 117 -45.88 8.00 -21.87
CA ILE A 117 -46.25 6.68 -22.39
C ILE A 117 -46.74 6.87 -23.82
N SER A 118 -46.08 6.21 -24.76
CA SER A 118 -46.51 6.11 -26.15
C SER A 118 -46.58 4.64 -26.54
N ASN A 119 -47.72 4.20 -27.09
CA ASN A 119 -47.95 2.80 -27.49
C ASN A 119 -47.57 1.77 -26.40
N GLY A 120 -47.86 2.07 -25.13
CA GLY A 120 -47.56 1.17 -24.00
C GLY A 120 -46.09 1.12 -23.59
N ARG A 121 -45.23 2.02 -24.09
CA ARG A 121 -43.82 2.14 -23.71
C ARG A 121 -43.53 3.52 -23.12
N THR A 122 -42.76 3.53 -22.03
CA THR A 122 -42.22 4.76 -21.45
C THR A 122 -41.10 5.29 -22.34
N LEU A 123 -41.25 6.52 -22.82
CA LEU A 123 -40.26 7.24 -23.61
C LEU A 123 -39.61 8.32 -22.74
N VAL A 124 -38.28 8.43 -22.81
CA VAL A 124 -37.51 9.42 -22.05
C VAL A 124 -36.56 10.21 -22.95
N PRO A 125 -36.23 11.47 -22.61
CA PRO A 125 -35.24 12.25 -23.36
C PRO A 125 -33.88 11.56 -23.39
N LEU A 126 -33.24 11.58 -24.55
CA LEU A 126 -31.91 10.98 -24.74
C LEU A 126 -30.86 11.55 -23.77
N ARG A 127 -30.92 12.85 -23.46
CA ARG A 127 -30.02 13.51 -22.51
C ARG A 127 -30.09 12.88 -21.10
N PHE A 128 -31.26 12.46 -20.66
CA PHE A 128 -31.40 11.79 -19.38
C PHE A 128 -30.69 10.43 -19.36
N VAL A 129 -30.62 9.76 -20.51
CA VAL A 129 -29.86 8.52 -20.67
C VAL A 129 -28.37 8.76 -20.49
N SER A 130 -27.80 9.84 -21.04
CA SER A 130 -26.36 10.18 -20.83
C SER A 130 -26.04 10.57 -19.38
N GLU A 131 -27.02 11.10 -18.67
CA GLU A 131 -26.86 11.49 -17.27
C GLU A 131 -27.03 10.28 -16.32
N SER A 132 -27.47 9.12 -16.84
CA SER A 132 -27.69 7.89 -16.09
C SER A 132 -26.58 6.85 -16.32
N PHE A 133 -26.08 6.22 -15.26
CA PHE A 133 -25.08 5.11 -15.31
C PHE A 133 -23.76 5.41 -16.06
N ASP A 134 -23.30 6.66 -16.03
CA ASP A 134 -22.04 7.10 -16.64
C ASP A 134 -21.93 6.77 -18.15
N ALA A 135 -23.06 6.72 -18.86
CA ALA A 135 -23.11 6.42 -20.29
C ALA A 135 -22.69 7.64 -21.13
N GLN A 136 -21.75 7.46 -22.05
CA GLN A 136 -21.43 8.47 -23.06
C GLN A 136 -22.42 8.34 -24.22
N VAL A 137 -22.99 9.47 -24.66
CA VAL A 137 -23.99 9.50 -25.73
C VAL A 137 -23.61 10.51 -26.79
N GLU A 138 -23.57 10.08 -28.04
CA GLU A 138 -23.33 10.91 -29.20
C GLU A 138 -24.55 10.92 -30.13
N TRP A 139 -24.90 12.09 -30.66
CA TRP A 139 -25.95 12.26 -31.66
C TRP A 139 -25.35 12.66 -33.01
N ALA A 140 -25.39 11.74 -33.97
CA ALA A 140 -24.97 11.98 -35.35
C ALA A 140 -26.18 12.43 -36.19
N ALA A 141 -26.39 13.75 -36.30
CA ALA A 141 -27.56 14.33 -36.95
C ALA A 141 -27.71 13.97 -38.44
N ARG A 142 -26.59 13.79 -39.17
CA ARG A 142 -26.62 13.43 -40.60
C ARG A 142 -27.26 12.06 -40.85
N ASP A 143 -26.93 11.10 -39.99
CA ASP A 143 -27.35 9.70 -40.11
C ASP A 143 -28.45 9.33 -39.10
N ARG A 144 -28.98 10.34 -38.40
CA ARG A 144 -29.99 10.21 -37.33
C ARG A 144 -29.69 9.07 -36.36
N THR A 145 -28.41 8.92 -36.03
CA THR A 145 -27.92 7.82 -35.21
C THR A 145 -27.55 8.32 -33.83
N VAL A 146 -28.14 7.70 -32.82
CA VAL A 146 -27.72 7.79 -31.42
C VAL A 146 -26.70 6.69 -31.17
N SER A 147 -25.52 7.04 -30.68
CA SER A 147 -24.52 6.07 -30.21
C SER A 147 -24.39 6.21 -28.70
N ILE A 148 -24.65 5.14 -27.96
CA ILE A 148 -24.50 5.05 -26.51
C ILE A 148 -23.34 4.09 -26.23
N SER A 149 -22.36 4.52 -25.45
CA SER A 149 -21.27 3.67 -24.97
C SER A 149 -21.26 3.65 -23.45
N THR A 150 -21.28 2.45 -22.88
CA THR A 150 -21.21 2.23 -21.44
C THR A 150 -19.92 1.50 -21.11
N ALA A 151 -19.25 1.89 -20.02
CA ALA A 151 -18.18 1.07 -19.49
C ALA A 151 -18.75 -0.29 -19.03
N GLU A 152 -18.14 -1.39 -19.50
CA GLU A 152 -18.47 -2.73 -19.02
C GLU A 152 -17.99 -2.91 -17.57
N PRO A 153 -18.72 -3.64 -16.73
CA PRO A 153 -18.25 -3.97 -15.39
C PRO A 153 -16.94 -4.76 -15.45
N ALA A 154 -16.05 -4.53 -14.47
CA ALA A 154 -14.98 -5.45 -14.14
C ALA A 154 -15.55 -6.81 -13.70
N THR A 155 -15.90 -7.68 -14.64
CA THR A 155 -16.14 -9.10 -14.36
C THR A 155 -14.88 -9.83 -13.87
N PHE A 156 -13.73 -9.15 -13.98
CA PHE A 156 -12.44 -9.60 -13.51
C PHE A 156 -12.19 -9.37 -12.01
N LEU A 157 -12.95 -8.46 -11.35
CA LEU A 157 -12.88 -8.23 -9.90
C LEU A 157 -14.08 -8.88 -9.23
N THR A 158 -13.85 -10.00 -8.54
CA THR A 158 -14.91 -10.75 -7.86
C THR A 158 -14.94 -10.53 -6.35
N ASP A 159 -13.81 -10.16 -5.77
CA ASP A 159 -13.67 -9.92 -4.34
C ASP A 159 -14.16 -8.52 -3.95
N LYS A 160 -15.07 -8.47 -2.97
CA LYS A 160 -15.69 -7.21 -2.54
C LYS A 160 -14.78 -6.37 -1.65
N GLY A 161 -13.92 -6.99 -0.84
CA GLY A 161 -12.94 -6.29 -0.01
C GLY A 161 -11.89 -5.61 -0.89
N LEU A 162 -11.35 -6.35 -1.87
CA LEU A 162 -10.45 -5.83 -2.89
C LEU A 162 -11.10 -4.69 -3.70
N GLU A 163 -12.32 -4.91 -4.19
CA GLU A 163 -13.07 -3.89 -4.94
C GLU A 163 -13.22 -2.60 -4.12
N GLN A 164 -13.59 -2.72 -2.84
CA GLN A 164 -13.76 -1.57 -1.95
C GLN A 164 -12.44 -0.84 -1.69
N ALA A 165 -11.35 -1.57 -1.47
CA ALA A 165 -10.01 -0.97 -1.29
C ALA A 165 -9.59 -0.19 -2.54
N ILE A 166 -9.77 -0.76 -3.73
CA ILE A 166 -9.47 -0.09 -5.01
C ILE A 166 -10.32 1.16 -5.20
N ARG A 167 -11.64 1.08 -4.96
CA ARG A 167 -12.55 2.23 -5.09
C ARG A 167 -12.18 3.37 -4.17
N SER A 168 -11.75 3.07 -2.95
CA SER A 168 -11.29 4.07 -1.99
C SER A 168 -10.07 4.82 -2.50
N VAL A 169 -9.06 4.09 -3.01
CA VAL A 169 -7.84 4.70 -3.58
C VAL A 169 -8.14 5.55 -4.81
N LEU A 170 -9.03 5.09 -5.69
CA LEU A 170 -9.38 5.79 -6.92
C LEU A 170 -10.41 6.92 -6.72
N ASN A 171 -10.93 7.10 -5.50
CA ASN A 171 -12.06 8.00 -5.22
C ASN A 171 -13.25 7.75 -6.17
N LYS A 172 -13.55 6.47 -6.44
CA LYS A 172 -14.58 6.02 -7.39
C LYS A 172 -15.62 5.15 -6.68
N PRO A 173 -16.50 5.73 -5.84
CA PRO A 173 -17.43 4.98 -5.01
C PRO A 173 -18.49 4.22 -5.82
N ASN A 174 -18.81 4.69 -7.01
CA ASN A 174 -19.87 4.16 -7.87
C ASN A 174 -19.36 3.87 -9.28
N GLY A 175 -20.20 3.23 -10.09
CA GLY A 175 -19.89 2.91 -11.48
C GLY A 175 -18.92 1.73 -11.63
N PRO A 176 -18.71 1.24 -12.86
CA PRO A 176 -17.81 0.12 -13.11
C PRO A 176 -16.35 0.53 -12.90
N LEU A 177 -15.56 -0.36 -12.30
CA LEU A 177 -14.11 -0.31 -12.41
C LEU A 177 -13.70 -0.89 -13.76
N THR A 178 -12.76 -0.25 -14.43
CA THR A 178 -12.22 -0.65 -15.73
C THR A 178 -10.74 -1.01 -15.61
N LYS A 179 -10.17 -1.66 -16.63
CA LYS A 179 -8.71 -1.92 -16.65
C LYS A 179 -7.88 -0.62 -16.67
N GLU A 180 -8.42 0.45 -17.25
CA GLU A 180 -7.79 1.78 -17.22
C GLU A 180 -7.79 2.35 -15.80
N ASP A 181 -8.89 2.22 -15.07
CA ASP A 181 -8.94 2.56 -13.64
C ASP A 181 -7.88 1.79 -12.85
N MET A 182 -7.74 0.48 -13.09
CA MET A 182 -6.69 -0.34 -12.45
C MET A 182 -5.28 0.15 -12.78
N ALA A 183 -5.02 0.54 -14.03
CA ALA A 183 -3.74 1.08 -14.46
C ALA A 183 -3.39 2.43 -13.82
N ASN A 184 -4.36 3.13 -13.20
CA ASN A 184 -4.11 4.36 -12.45
C ASN A 184 -3.72 4.12 -10.99
N LEU A 185 -3.86 2.88 -10.48
CA LEU A 185 -3.42 2.54 -9.12
C LEU A 185 -1.89 2.62 -9.02
N LYS A 186 -1.40 3.36 -8.01
CA LYS A 186 0.02 3.45 -7.64
C LYS A 186 0.32 2.84 -6.26
N TYR A 187 -0.69 2.82 -5.40
CA TYR A 187 -0.62 2.34 -4.03
C TYR A 187 -1.90 1.57 -3.74
N LEU A 188 -1.78 0.47 -3.00
CA LEU A 188 -2.93 -0.27 -2.48
C LEU A 188 -2.59 -0.85 -1.12
N ASN A 189 -3.47 -0.64 -0.14
CA ASN A 189 -3.41 -1.29 1.16
C ASN A 189 -4.67 -2.10 1.36
N ILE A 190 -4.51 -3.38 1.66
CA ILE A 190 -5.57 -4.33 1.90
C ILE A 190 -5.43 -4.84 3.32
N MET A 191 -6.43 -4.54 4.13
CA MET A 191 -6.55 -5.00 5.51
C MET A 191 -7.89 -5.73 5.62
N ASP A 192 -7.85 -7.04 5.40
CA ASP A 192 -9.03 -7.90 5.41
C ASP A 192 -8.65 -9.28 5.97
N ASP A 193 -9.58 -10.01 6.57
CA ASP A 193 -9.27 -11.36 7.08
C ASP A 193 -9.01 -12.34 5.92
N SER A 194 -9.80 -12.22 4.86
CA SER A 194 -9.68 -13.03 3.65
C SER A 194 -9.87 -12.15 2.42
N VAL A 195 -8.98 -12.29 1.43
CA VAL A 195 -9.05 -11.56 0.17
C VAL A 195 -8.66 -12.45 -1.01
N ASP A 196 -9.40 -12.34 -2.12
CA ASP A 196 -9.00 -12.88 -3.41
C ASP A 196 -8.41 -11.76 -4.29
N LEU A 197 -7.14 -11.89 -4.69
CA LEU A 197 -6.41 -10.89 -5.49
C LEU A 197 -6.71 -10.94 -6.99
N LYS A 198 -7.59 -11.82 -7.44
CA LYS A 198 -7.96 -11.90 -8.85
C LYS A 198 -8.43 -10.56 -9.40
N GLY A 199 -7.88 -10.16 -10.54
CA GLY A 199 -8.11 -8.88 -11.18
C GLY A 199 -7.07 -7.82 -10.85
N LEU A 200 -6.25 -8.02 -9.81
CA LEU A 200 -5.17 -7.11 -9.46
C LEU A 200 -4.06 -7.08 -10.52
N GLU A 201 -3.93 -8.11 -11.37
CA GLU A 201 -2.96 -8.17 -12.46
C GLU A 201 -3.07 -6.99 -13.45
N PHE A 202 -4.23 -6.33 -13.51
CA PHE A 202 -4.45 -5.16 -14.35
C PHE A 202 -3.89 -3.87 -13.75
N ALA A 203 -3.49 -3.86 -12.47
CA ALA A 203 -2.82 -2.74 -11.80
C ALA A 203 -1.33 -2.67 -12.17
N THR A 204 -1.04 -2.66 -13.47
CA THR A 204 0.32 -2.75 -14.06
C THR A 204 1.29 -1.64 -13.64
N ASN A 205 0.75 -0.55 -13.10
CA ASN A 205 1.48 0.62 -12.64
C ASN A 205 1.58 0.73 -11.11
N LEU A 206 1.13 -0.29 -10.39
CA LEU A 206 1.18 -0.33 -8.93
C LEU A 206 2.63 -0.36 -8.46
N LYS A 207 2.98 0.57 -7.59
CA LYS A 207 4.33 0.71 -7.01
C LYS A 207 4.40 0.15 -5.60
N GLN A 208 3.33 0.28 -4.83
CA GLN A 208 3.30 -0.12 -3.44
C GLN A 208 2.07 -0.98 -3.15
N LEU A 209 2.30 -2.15 -2.56
CA LEU A 209 1.24 -3.08 -2.15
C LEU A 209 1.48 -3.51 -0.71
N PHE A 210 0.51 -3.21 0.16
CA PHE A 210 0.51 -3.65 1.56
C PHE A 210 -0.64 -4.64 1.74
N LEU A 211 -0.31 -5.87 2.12
CA LEU A 211 -1.26 -6.94 2.36
C LEU A 211 -1.18 -7.35 3.82
N ASN A 212 -2.25 -7.09 4.57
CA ASN A 212 -2.47 -7.68 5.89
C ASN A 212 -3.75 -8.51 5.83
N ALA A 213 -3.58 -9.82 5.66
CA ALA A 213 -4.69 -10.75 5.56
C ALA A 213 -4.29 -12.17 5.93
N ASN A 214 -5.18 -12.89 6.63
CA ASN A 214 -4.93 -14.27 7.01
C ASN A 214 -4.99 -15.20 5.79
N GLN A 215 -6.02 -15.05 4.95
CA GLN A 215 -6.20 -15.86 3.75
C GLN A 215 -6.10 -15.02 2.49
N VAL A 216 -5.19 -15.38 1.59
CA VAL A 216 -5.03 -14.69 0.31
C VAL A 216 -5.16 -15.70 -0.83
N ALA A 217 -6.27 -15.62 -1.57
CA ALA A 217 -6.43 -16.38 -2.81
C ALA A 217 -5.79 -15.63 -3.99
N HIS A 218 -5.31 -16.39 -4.98
CA HIS A 218 -4.61 -15.89 -6.16
C HIS A 218 -3.42 -14.96 -5.83
N LEU A 219 -2.69 -15.27 -4.75
CA LEU A 219 -1.49 -14.53 -4.33
C LEU A 219 -0.42 -14.49 -5.43
N ASP A 220 -0.38 -15.53 -6.28
CA ASP A 220 0.48 -15.61 -7.44
C ASP A 220 0.30 -14.42 -8.38
N THR A 221 -0.89 -13.82 -8.50
CA THR A 221 -1.20 -12.62 -9.31
C THR A 221 -0.18 -11.48 -9.15
N ILE A 222 0.46 -11.36 -7.98
CA ILE A 222 1.49 -10.35 -7.70
C ILE A 222 2.65 -10.41 -8.70
N HIS A 223 2.97 -11.58 -9.27
CA HIS A 223 4.08 -11.75 -10.21
C HIS A 223 3.96 -10.84 -11.46
N SER A 224 2.75 -10.42 -11.83
CA SER A 224 2.51 -9.56 -13.00
C SER A 224 2.70 -8.07 -12.70
N LEU A 225 2.87 -7.69 -11.44
CA LEU A 225 3.02 -6.30 -10.99
C LEU A 225 4.46 -5.83 -11.15
N ALA A 226 4.95 -5.81 -12.39
CA ALA A 226 6.36 -5.57 -12.69
C ALA A 226 6.88 -4.19 -12.25
N ALA A 227 6.00 -3.21 -12.03
CA ALA A 227 6.34 -1.87 -11.55
C ALA A 227 6.47 -1.77 -10.01
N LEU A 228 6.27 -2.86 -9.28
CA LEU A 228 6.26 -2.86 -7.82
C LEU A 228 7.66 -2.51 -7.27
N GLU A 229 7.69 -1.50 -6.41
CA GLU A 229 8.87 -0.96 -5.73
C GLU A 229 8.85 -1.35 -4.23
N GLU A 230 7.66 -1.53 -3.65
CA GLU A 230 7.46 -1.91 -2.25
C GLU A 230 6.34 -2.94 -2.08
N LEU A 231 6.63 -3.99 -1.30
CA LEU A 231 5.68 -5.04 -0.94
C LEU A 231 5.75 -5.34 0.55
N SER A 232 4.60 -5.37 1.22
CA SER A 232 4.45 -5.88 2.59
C SER A 232 3.48 -7.04 2.60
N LEU A 233 3.90 -8.16 3.18
CA LEU A 233 3.08 -9.33 3.44
C LEU A 233 3.05 -9.55 4.96
N ASP A 234 1.93 -9.20 5.57
CA ASP A 234 1.73 -9.29 7.02
C ASP A 234 0.60 -10.29 7.31
N ASN A 235 0.87 -11.28 8.18
CA ASN A 235 -0.08 -12.33 8.58
C ASN A 235 -0.61 -13.25 7.46
N VAL A 236 0.03 -13.27 6.28
CA VAL A 236 -0.39 -14.09 5.14
C VAL A 236 -0.05 -15.56 5.36
N GLN A 237 -1.05 -16.44 5.30
CA GLN A 237 -0.87 -17.90 5.44
C GLN A 237 -0.32 -18.56 4.15
N THR A 238 0.89 -18.16 3.73
CA THR A 238 1.62 -18.80 2.63
C THR A 238 2.98 -19.32 3.07
N LYS A 239 3.41 -20.43 2.45
CA LYS A 239 4.79 -20.93 2.53
C LYS A 239 5.57 -20.69 1.24
N ASP A 240 4.86 -20.41 0.16
CA ASP A 240 5.43 -20.24 -1.17
C ASP A 240 5.43 -18.74 -1.51
N ILE A 241 6.62 -18.22 -1.74
CA ILE A 241 6.87 -16.84 -2.19
C ILE A 241 7.53 -16.82 -3.57
N GLY A 242 7.39 -17.89 -4.35
CA GLY A 242 7.91 -18.00 -5.72
C GLY A 242 7.39 -16.92 -6.65
N PHE A 243 6.20 -16.36 -6.38
CA PHE A 243 5.64 -15.23 -7.12
C PHE A 243 6.48 -13.94 -7.03
N LEU A 244 7.38 -13.83 -6.05
CA LEU A 244 8.34 -12.72 -5.97
C LEU A 244 9.39 -12.79 -7.07
N ALA A 245 9.64 -13.97 -7.64
CA ALA A 245 10.64 -14.15 -8.67
C ALA A 245 10.33 -13.24 -9.86
N GLY A 246 11.30 -12.39 -10.22
CA GLY A 246 11.15 -11.49 -11.37
C GLY A 246 10.56 -10.10 -11.07
N LEU A 247 10.23 -9.78 -9.80
CA LEU A 247 9.93 -8.41 -9.37
C LEU A 247 11.20 -7.53 -9.34
N ARG A 248 11.80 -7.31 -10.52
CA ARG A 248 13.15 -6.73 -10.68
C ARG A 248 13.29 -5.29 -10.19
N HIS A 249 12.19 -4.59 -9.99
CA HIS A 249 12.16 -3.21 -9.50
C HIS A 249 11.89 -3.10 -7.99
N LEU A 250 11.66 -4.22 -7.31
CA LEU A 250 11.37 -4.22 -5.88
C LEU A 250 12.57 -3.75 -5.07
N GLN A 251 12.39 -2.71 -4.28
CA GLN A 251 13.42 -2.06 -3.46
C GLN A 251 13.22 -2.35 -1.98
N THR A 252 11.97 -2.47 -1.55
CA THR A 252 11.58 -2.73 -0.16
C THR A 252 10.65 -3.94 -0.11
N LEU A 253 11.02 -4.91 0.73
CA LEU A 253 10.20 -6.09 1.00
C LEU A 253 10.07 -6.29 2.51
N ARG A 254 8.84 -6.37 3.00
CA ARG A 254 8.51 -6.79 4.37
C ARG A 254 7.70 -8.07 4.32
N ILE A 255 8.11 -9.05 5.10
CA ILE A 255 7.41 -10.30 5.35
C ILE A 255 7.33 -10.45 6.87
N SER A 256 6.13 -10.39 7.45
CA SER A 256 5.93 -10.53 8.90
C SER A 256 4.82 -11.52 9.19
N SER A 257 5.07 -12.45 10.12
CA SER A 257 4.09 -13.48 10.50
C SER A 257 3.61 -14.32 9.32
N VAL A 258 4.49 -14.58 8.35
CA VAL A 258 4.25 -15.47 7.21
C VAL A 258 5.01 -16.77 7.48
N PRO A 259 4.38 -17.96 7.40
CA PRO A 259 5.02 -19.23 7.70
C PRO A 259 5.98 -19.71 6.57
N VAL A 260 6.71 -18.79 5.96
CA VAL A 260 7.72 -19.05 4.92
C VAL A 260 9.03 -19.49 5.54
N SER A 261 9.60 -20.57 5.02
CA SER A 261 10.94 -21.06 5.40
C SER A 261 11.93 -21.05 4.25
N ASP A 262 11.45 -21.23 3.00
CA ASP A 262 12.27 -21.16 1.80
C ASP A 262 12.23 -19.75 1.20
N ILE A 263 13.35 -19.04 1.34
CA ILE A 263 13.53 -17.70 0.80
C ILE A 263 14.41 -17.66 -0.46
N THR A 264 14.65 -18.81 -1.10
CA THR A 264 15.41 -18.90 -2.35
C THR A 264 14.96 -17.90 -3.44
N PRO A 265 13.65 -17.65 -3.65
CA PRO A 265 13.20 -16.67 -4.65
C PRO A 265 13.76 -15.26 -4.46
N LEU A 266 14.09 -14.85 -3.22
CA LEU A 266 14.61 -13.52 -2.94
C LEU A 266 15.95 -13.25 -3.63
N GLY A 267 16.77 -14.28 -3.87
CA GLY A 267 18.06 -14.13 -4.56
C GLY A 267 17.94 -13.61 -6.01
N THR A 268 16.72 -13.52 -6.55
CA THR A 268 16.44 -13.01 -7.89
C THR A 268 16.04 -11.52 -7.93
N LEU A 269 16.10 -10.82 -6.80
CA LEU A 269 15.65 -9.42 -6.64
C LEU A 269 16.85 -8.44 -6.64
N PRO A 270 17.38 -8.04 -7.81
CA PRO A 270 18.66 -7.31 -7.89
C PRO A 270 18.60 -5.88 -7.34
N ALA A 271 17.41 -5.29 -7.20
CA ALA A 271 17.21 -3.91 -6.78
C ALA A 271 16.92 -3.76 -5.27
N LEU A 272 16.87 -4.86 -4.52
CA LEU A 272 16.44 -4.82 -3.12
C LEU A 272 17.46 -4.08 -2.24
N LYS A 273 16.97 -3.07 -1.52
CA LYS A 273 17.76 -2.23 -0.61
C LYS A 273 17.36 -2.40 0.85
N SER A 274 16.09 -2.74 1.10
CA SER A 274 15.55 -2.98 2.43
C SER A 274 14.78 -4.28 2.46
N LEU A 275 15.18 -5.18 3.37
CA LEU A 275 14.51 -6.46 3.59
C LEU A 275 14.21 -6.63 5.07
N THR A 276 12.95 -6.92 5.37
CA THR A 276 12.48 -7.32 6.70
C THR A 276 11.80 -8.67 6.58
N ILE A 277 12.27 -9.67 7.33
CA ILE A 277 11.62 -10.97 7.48
C ILE A 277 11.50 -11.26 8.96
N MET A 278 10.28 -11.21 9.48
CA MET A 278 10.00 -11.28 10.92
C MET A 278 9.03 -12.41 11.22
N GLN A 279 9.22 -13.08 12.37
CA GLN A 279 8.30 -14.12 12.84
C GLN A 279 8.02 -15.20 11.79
N ALA A 280 9.08 -15.60 11.07
CA ALA A 280 9.03 -16.64 10.06
C ALA A 280 9.98 -17.79 10.46
N PRO A 281 9.68 -19.05 10.09
CA PRO A 281 10.56 -20.17 10.38
C PRO A 281 11.79 -20.25 9.44
N VAL A 282 12.41 -19.11 9.09
CA VAL A 282 13.57 -19.08 8.18
C VAL A 282 14.83 -19.53 8.92
N GLN A 283 15.54 -20.49 8.34
CA GLN A 283 16.83 -20.97 8.83
C GLN A 283 17.95 -20.75 7.81
N ASP A 284 17.68 -21.04 6.53
CA ASP A 284 18.64 -20.93 5.44
C ASP A 284 18.53 -19.56 4.76
N ILE A 285 19.57 -18.75 4.93
CA ILE A 285 19.66 -17.40 4.34
C ILE A 285 20.65 -17.31 3.18
N ARG A 286 21.06 -18.43 2.56
CA ARG A 286 22.02 -18.43 1.43
C ARG A 286 21.58 -17.53 0.27
N ALA A 287 20.27 -17.43 0.04
CA ALA A 287 19.68 -16.57 -0.99
C ALA A 287 20.10 -15.09 -0.85
N LEU A 288 20.33 -14.62 0.38
CA LEU A 288 20.67 -13.22 0.65
C LEU A 288 22.05 -12.83 0.11
N SER A 289 22.97 -13.79 -0.10
CA SER A 289 24.32 -13.52 -0.61
C SER A 289 24.36 -12.85 -1.99
N ALA A 290 23.28 -12.93 -2.76
CA ALA A 290 23.13 -12.27 -4.06
C ALA A 290 22.71 -10.80 -3.96
N LEU A 291 22.20 -10.34 -2.80
CA LEU A 291 21.55 -9.05 -2.60
C LEU A 291 22.54 -7.94 -2.26
N ASN A 292 23.55 -7.73 -3.10
CA ASN A 292 24.69 -6.83 -2.79
C ASN A 292 24.34 -5.33 -2.71
N GLN A 293 23.10 -4.94 -3.02
CA GLN A 293 22.59 -3.57 -2.86
C GLN A 293 21.88 -3.34 -1.52
N LEU A 294 21.80 -4.37 -0.67
CA LEU A 294 21.06 -4.31 0.58
C LEU A 294 21.76 -3.34 1.57
N GLU A 295 21.00 -2.36 2.05
CA GLU A 295 21.45 -1.35 3.01
C GLU A 295 20.82 -1.58 4.39
N THR A 296 19.64 -2.18 4.45
CA THR A 296 18.90 -2.49 5.68
C THR A 296 18.42 -3.92 5.65
N LEU A 297 18.75 -4.67 6.70
CA LEU A 297 18.34 -6.05 6.86
C LEU A 297 17.83 -6.28 8.29
N ASP A 298 16.60 -6.76 8.38
CA ASP A 298 15.97 -7.18 9.63
C ASP A 298 15.49 -8.62 9.48
N LEU A 299 16.01 -9.50 10.35
CA LEU A 299 15.72 -10.94 10.36
C LEU A 299 15.27 -11.40 11.74
N GLU A 300 14.62 -10.53 12.51
CA GLU A 300 14.23 -10.87 13.88
C GLU A 300 13.23 -12.03 13.98
N GLN A 301 13.30 -12.78 15.09
CA GLN A 301 12.37 -13.87 15.40
C GLN A 301 12.30 -14.95 14.32
N ASN A 302 13.47 -15.40 13.85
CA ASN A 302 13.61 -16.53 12.91
C ASN A 302 14.36 -17.71 13.58
N GLN A 303 14.88 -18.64 12.78
CA GLN A 303 15.61 -19.83 13.24
C GLN A 303 17.05 -19.86 12.69
N ILE A 304 17.63 -18.70 12.44
CA ILE A 304 18.93 -18.54 11.78
C ILE A 304 20.05 -18.94 12.74
N THR A 305 21.00 -19.73 12.23
CA THR A 305 22.19 -20.16 13.00
C THR A 305 23.50 -19.77 12.34
N ASP A 306 23.51 -19.62 11.01
CA ASP A 306 24.70 -19.32 10.20
C ASP A 306 24.55 -17.97 9.48
N LEU A 307 25.45 -17.03 9.79
CA LEU A 307 25.51 -15.71 9.16
C LEU A 307 26.47 -15.64 7.96
N SER A 308 27.11 -16.75 7.58
CA SER A 308 28.07 -16.81 6.46
C SER A 308 27.56 -16.19 5.16
N PRO A 309 26.26 -16.31 4.79
CA PRO A 309 25.73 -15.65 3.60
C PRO A 309 25.76 -14.11 3.63
N LEU A 310 25.85 -13.49 4.81
CA LEU A 310 25.84 -12.03 4.94
C LEU A 310 27.21 -11.40 4.67
N LYS A 311 28.29 -12.18 4.65
CA LYS A 311 29.68 -11.67 4.60
C LYS A 311 29.99 -10.77 3.39
N SER A 312 29.24 -10.91 2.30
CA SER A 312 29.41 -10.13 1.06
C SER A 312 28.56 -8.85 1.02
N LEU A 313 27.66 -8.64 1.97
CA LEU A 313 26.70 -7.53 1.97
C LEU A 313 27.32 -6.24 2.52
N THR A 314 28.45 -5.82 1.95
CA THR A 314 29.29 -4.73 2.48
C THR A 314 28.65 -3.34 2.39
N GLN A 315 27.48 -3.22 1.73
CA GLN A 315 26.66 -2.00 1.70
C GLN A 315 25.69 -1.89 2.88
N LEU A 316 25.58 -2.93 3.72
CA LEU A 316 24.70 -2.91 4.89
C LEU A 316 25.11 -1.79 5.86
N LYS A 317 24.13 -0.97 6.20
CA LYS A 317 24.21 0.10 7.20
C LYS A 317 23.50 -0.28 8.49
N ARG A 318 22.41 -1.06 8.37
CA ARG A 318 21.59 -1.51 9.51
C ARG A 318 21.36 -3.01 9.45
N LEU A 319 21.62 -3.69 10.56
CA LEU A 319 21.40 -5.12 10.71
C LEU A 319 20.76 -5.45 12.06
N THR A 320 19.61 -6.14 12.03
CA THR A 320 18.94 -6.70 13.20
C THR A 320 18.78 -8.22 13.05
N ILE A 321 19.26 -8.98 14.03
CA ILE A 321 19.20 -10.46 14.08
C ILE A 321 18.54 -10.91 15.40
N TYR A 322 17.68 -10.07 16.00
CA TYR A 322 17.05 -10.33 17.29
C TYR A 322 16.37 -11.71 17.36
N GLN A 323 16.48 -12.43 18.50
CA GLN A 323 15.84 -13.73 18.72
C GLN A 323 16.13 -14.76 17.61
N ASN A 324 17.42 -14.99 17.35
CA ASN A 324 17.89 -16.09 16.50
C ASN A 324 18.99 -16.87 17.23
N PRO A 325 19.07 -18.21 17.09
CA PRO A 325 20.08 -19.05 17.75
C PRO A 325 21.51 -18.94 17.16
N VAL A 326 21.91 -17.75 16.72
CA VAL A 326 23.24 -17.45 16.17
C VAL A 326 24.29 -17.47 17.27
N LYS A 327 25.43 -18.11 17.01
CA LYS A 327 26.58 -18.16 17.95
C LYS A 327 27.82 -17.45 17.45
N ASP A 328 27.99 -17.37 16.13
CA ASP A 328 29.21 -16.87 15.51
C ASP A 328 28.94 -15.55 14.79
N ALA A 329 29.66 -14.50 15.21
CA ALA A 329 29.63 -13.18 14.60
C ALA A 329 30.74 -12.96 13.56
N ALA A 330 31.64 -13.94 13.34
CA ALA A 330 32.75 -13.83 12.39
C ALA A 330 32.35 -13.39 10.97
N PRO A 331 31.21 -13.85 10.40
CA PRO A 331 30.78 -13.39 9.08
C PRO A 331 30.54 -11.88 8.97
N LEU A 332 30.31 -11.19 10.10
CA LEU A 332 30.00 -9.76 10.11
C LEU A 332 31.25 -8.86 10.07
N GLN A 333 32.45 -9.41 10.26
CA GLN A 333 33.68 -8.63 10.51
C GLN A 333 34.05 -7.62 9.40
N ASN A 334 33.61 -7.88 8.16
CA ASN A 334 33.92 -7.05 6.99
C ASN A 334 32.77 -6.10 6.60
N LEU A 335 31.68 -6.06 7.36
CA LEU A 335 30.53 -5.19 7.08
C LEU A 335 30.77 -3.78 7.61
N THR A 336 31.89 -3.17 7.19
CA THR A 336 32.42 -1.92 7.74
C THR A 336 31.54 -0.70 7.49
N SER A 337 30.51 -0.81 6.64
CA SER A 337 29.51 0.24 6.40
C SER A 337 28.42 0.28 7.49
N LEU A 338 28.38 -0.69 8.40
CA LEU A 338 27.38 -0.75 9.47
C LEU A 338 27.49 0.46 10.40
N THR A 339 26.35 1.10 10.63
CA THR A 339 26.16 2.16 11.62
C THR A 339 25.30 1.69 12.79
N ASN A 340 24.38 0.74 12.57
CA ASN A 340 23.52 0.17 13.61
C ASN A 340 23.54 -1.36 13.52
N LEU A 341 23.84 -2.01 14.65
CA LEU A 341 23.89 -3.46 14.76
C LEU A 341 23.19 -3.94 16.03
N HIS A 342 22.12 -4.73 15.86
CA HIS A 342 21.33 -5.29 16.95
C HIS A 342 21.31 -6.82 16.88
N LEU A 343 21.90 -7.46 17.88
CA LEU A 343 22.10 -8.90 18.01
C LEU A 343 21.48 -9.43 19.32
N ALA A 344 20.41 -8.77 19.78
CA ALA A 344 19.71 -9.08 21.02
C ALA A 344 19.17 -10.52 21.05
N GLU A 345 19.20 -11.15 22.24
CA GLU A 345 18.69 -12.51 22.45
C GLU A 345 19.25 -13.55 21.44
N THR A 346 20.53 -13.41 21.11
CA THR A 346 21.28 -14.43 20.35
C THR A 346 22.07 -15.32 21.31
N ALA A 347 22.95 -16.17 20.78
CA ALA A 347 23.89 -16.97 21.56
C ALA A 347 25.36 -16.58 21.28
N ILE A 348 25.60 -15.33 20.88
CA ILE A 348 26.93 -14.79 20.57
C ILE A 348 27.67 -14.49 21.88
N ALA A 349 28.61 -15.37 22.22
CA ALA A 349 29.43 -15.27 23.44
C ALA A 349 30.72 -14.45 23.26
N GLU A 350 31.15 -14.21 22.01
CA GLU A 350 32.41 -13.53 21.68
C GLU A 350 32.19 -12.42 20.64
N GLY A 351 32.54 -11.19 21.00
CA GLY A 351 32.35 -10.01 20.15
C GLY A 351 33.58 -9.57 19.34
N THR A 352 34.73 -10.25 19.47
CA THR A 352 35.99 -9.86 18.79
C THR A 352 35.87 -9.63 17.29
N PRO A 353 35.09 -10.39 16.51
CA PRO A 353 34.91 -10.11 15.09
C PRO A 353 34.31 -8.74 14.78
N LEU A 354 33.61 -8.13 15.74
CA LEU A 354 32.97 -6.82 15.58
C LEU A 354 33.94 -5.64 15.83
N ALA A 355 35.15 -5.90 16.32
CA ALA A 355 36.12 -4.86 16.70
C ALA A 355 36.53 -3.93 15.54
N GLY A 356 36.41 -4.40 14.29
CA GLY A 356 36.73 -3.66 13.08
C GLY A 356 35.60 -2.78 12.54
N LEU A 357 34.39 -2.84 13.11
CA LEU A 357 33.22 -2.12 12.64
C LEU A 357 33.20 -0.66 13.12
N THR A 358 34.26 0.09 12.84
CA THR A 358 34.56 1.40 13.45
C THR A 358 33.56 2.51 13.11
N ASN A 359 32.66 2.29 12.15
CA ASN A 359 31.56 3.20 11.80
C ASN A 359 30.29 3.00 12.64
N LEU A 360 30.26 1.99 13.53
CA LEU A 360 29.12 1.76 14.41
C LEU A 360 28.86 2.97 15.30
N GLN A 361 27.61 3.44 15.24
CA GLN A 361 27.03 4.48 16.10
C GLN A 361 26.17 3.84 17.18
N GLU A 362 25.51 2.73 16.86
CA GLU A 362 24.71 1.96 17.80
C GLU A 362 25.06 0.47 17.73
N LEU A 363 25.34 -0.10 18.90
CA LEU A 363 25.59 -1.52 19.07
C LEU A 363 24.75 -2.07 20.22
N GLY A 364 23.89 -3.04 19.93
CA GLY A 364 23.14 -3.78 20.93
C GLY A 364 23.41 -5.27 20.85
N ILE A 365 23.87 -5.87 21.95
CA ILE A 365 24.00 -7.32 22.10
C ILE A 365 23.44 -7.78 23.47
N PRO A 366 22.21 -7.38 23.86
CA PRO A 366 21.65 -7.81 25.13
C PRO A 366 21.30 -9.31 25.13
N TYR A 367 21.28 -9.91 26.31
CA TYR A 367 20.83 -11.30 26.53
C TYR A 367 21.52 -12.35 25.63
N SER A 368 22.83 -12.20 25.36
CA SER A 368 23.56 -13.04 24.39
C SER A 368 24.72 -13.87 24.98
N LYS A 369 24.90 -13.83 26.31
CA LYS A 369 25.93 -14.56 27.07
C LYS A 369 27.37 -14.04 26.87
N LEU A 370 27.54 -12.78 26.48
CA LEU A 370 28.86 -12.15 26.43
C LEU A 370 29.53 -12.17 27.81
N THR A 371 30.81 -12.51 27.85
CA THR A 371 31.62 -12.43 29.08
C THR A 371 32.55 -11.21 29.10
N SER A 372 32.83 -10.66 27.93
CA SER A 372 33.74 -9.52 27.73
C SER A 372 33.22 -8.58 26.64
N ILE A 373 33.53 -7.29 26.79
CA ILE A 373 33.23 -6.23 25.82
C ILE A 373 34.47 -5.44 25.41
N GLU A 374 35.69 -5.96 25.62
CA GLU A 374 36.96 -5.30 25.26
C GLU A 374 37.03 -4.87 23.77
N PHE A 375 36.35 -5.60 22.90
CA PHE A 375 36.31 -5.33 21.46
C PHE A 375 35.70 -3.97 21.11
N VAL A 376 34.90 -3.35 22.00
CA VAL A 376 34.24 -2.06 21.73
C VAL A 376 35.21 -0.87 21.79
N THR A 377 36.41 -1.05 22.34
CA THR A 377 37.39 0.04 22.60
C THR A 377 37.87 0.77 21.34
N ASN A 378 37.69 0.18 20.15
CA ASN A 378 38.04 0.80 18.87
C ASN A 378 36.83 1.37 18.11
N LEU A 379 35.61 1.22 18.63
CA LEU A 379 34.38 1.71 18.00
C LEU A 379 34.19 3.20 18.34
N THR A 380 35.06 4.06 17.83
CA THR A 380 35.15 5.47 18.27
C THR A 380 33.96 6.35 17.87
N GLN A 381 33.12 5.88 16.94
CA GLN A 381 31.88 6.54 16.52
C GLN A 381 30.67 6.14 17.38
N LEU A 382 30.86 5.23 18.34
CA LEU A 382 29.77 4.66 19.12
C LEU A 382 29.14 5.72 20.03
N GLN A 383 27.82 5.82 19.94
CA GLN A 383 26.95 6.75 20.66
C GLN A 383 26.09 6.01 21.69
N ILE A 384 25.60 4.84 21.30
CA ILE A 384 24.72 3.99 22.11
C ILE A 384 25.31 2.59 22.19
N LEU A 385 25.52 2.10 23.40
CA LEU A 385 25.99 0.75 23.68
C LEU A 385 25.00 0.02 24.59
N GLN A 386 24.37 -1.05 24.08
CA GLN A 386 23.39 -1.85 24.81
C GLN A 386 23.93 -3.26 25.06
N MET A 387 24.25 -3.57 26.33
CA MET A 387 24.90 -4.82 26.74
C MET A 387 24.18 -5.51 27.90
N ALA A 388 22.91 -5.16 28.14
CA ALA A 388 22.13 -5.67 29.26
C ALA A 388 21.96 -7.20 29.24
N GLY A 389 21.88 -7.83 30.41
CA GLY A 389 21.54 -9.26 30.53
C GLY A 389 22.62 -10.22 30.03
N ASN A 390 23.89 -9.84 30.15
CA ASN A 390 25.03 -10.69 29.77
C ASN A 390 25.77 -11.23 31.02
N GLN A 391 26.96 -11.78 30.82
CA GLN A 391 27.82 -12.34 31.86
C GLN A 391 29.10 -11.49 32.05
N ILE A 392 29.01 -10.18 31.76
CA ILE A 392 30.12 -9.25 31.81
C ILE A 392 30.48 -8.96 33.27
N GLN A 393 31.74 -9.21 33.65
CA GLN A 393 32.23 -8.98 35.01
C GLN A 393 33.05 -7.70 35.15
N SER A 394 33.71 -7.29 34.06
CA SER A 394 34.58 -6.13 33.98
C SER A 394 34.31 -5.36 32.70
N ILE A 395 34.47 -4.04 32.76
CA ILE A 395 34.32 -3.15 31.61
C ILE A 395 35.68 -2.54 31.24
N PRO A 396 35.96 -2.29 29.95
CA PRO A 396 37.19 -1.63 29.50
C PRO A 396 37.18 -0.13 29.85
N SER A 397 38.31 0.53 29.61
CA SER A 397 38.31 2.00 29.53
C SER A 397 37.58 2.47 28.27
N PHE A 398 36.60 3.35 28.45
CA PHE A 398 35.84 3.97 27.34
C PHE A 398 36.45 5.31 26.88
N SER A 399 37.67 5.66 27.30
CA SER A 399 38.29 6.98 27.04
C SER A 399 38.41 7.36 25.55
N LYS A 400 38.47 6.39 24.64
CA LYS A 400 38.47 6.62 23.18
C LYS A 400 37.09 6.89 22.60
N LEU A 401 36.02 6.47 23.28
CA LEU A 401 34.64 6.48 22.79
C LEU A 401 33.99 7.84 23.12
N LYS A 402 34.58 8.91 22.60
CA LYS A 402 34.22 10.29 22.94
C LYS A 402 32.79 10.69 22.57
N GLN A 403 32.09 9.89 21.77
CA GLN A 403 30.71 10.10 21.37
C GLN A 403 29.70 9.28 22.18
N LEU A 404 30.17 8.38 23.06
CA LEU A 404 29.30 7.49 23.82
C LEU A 404 28.52 8.28 24.87
N HIS A 405 27.23 8.46 24.61
CA HIS A 405 26.35 9.21 25.50
C HIS A 405 25.35 8.31 26.24
N THR A 406 25.07 7.10 25.74
CA THR A 406 24.15 6.16 26.39
C THR A 406 24.79 4.78 26.54
N LEU A 407 24.81 4.27 27.77
CA LEU A 407 25.38 2.97 28.12
C LEU A 407 24.41 2.16 28.97
N PHE A 408 23.97 1.02 28.45
CA PHE A 408 23.16 0.03 29.18
C PHE A 408 24.01 -1.20 29.51
N LEU A 409 24.19 -1.44 30.80
CA LEU A 409 24.98 -2.53 31.39
C LEU A 409 24.18 -3.31 32.44
N ASP A 410 22.87 -3.08 32.51
CA ASP A 410 21.96 -3.71 33.46
C ASP A 410 22.06 -5.23 33.41
N GLU A 411 21.73 -5.91 34.51
CA GLU A 411 21.68 -7.37 34.58
C GLU A 411 23.00 -8.05 34.17
N ASN A 412 24.13 -7.47 34.57
CA ASN A 412 25.46 -8.07 34.42
C ASN A 412 26.15 -8.18 35.79
N PRO A 413 27.00 -9.20 36.03
CA PRO A 413 27.75 -9.35 37.27
C PRO A 413 28.94 -8.35 37.43
N ILE A 414 28.82 -7.12 36.92
CA ILE A 414 29.84 -6.07 36.98
C ILE A 414 30.03 -5.61 38.42
N GLN A 415 31.27 -5.51 38.87
CA GLN A 415 31.64 -5.07 40.22
C GLN A 415 32.28 -3.68 40.25
N ASP A 416 33.08 -3.37 39.23
CA ASP A 416 33.87 -2.14 39.17
C ASP A 416 33.46 -1.28 37.97
N ILE A 417 33.13 -0.02 38.27
CA ILE A 417 32.82 1.03 37.29
C ILE A 417 33.87 2.14 37.27
N SER A 418 35.00 1.99 37.97
CA SER A 418 36.13 2.92 37.93
C SER A 418 36.66 3.21 36.51
N PRO A 419 36.58 2.29 35.52
CA PRO A 419 36.98 2.61 34.14
C PRO A 419 36.13 3.68 33.44
N LEU A 420 34.96 4.03 34.00
CA LEU A 420 34.11 5.13 33.51
C LEU A 420 34.58 6.50 34.03
N ALA A 421 35.48 6.55 35.01
CA ALA A 421 35.85 7.80 35.67
C ALA A 421 36.32 8.86 34.66
N GLY A 422 35.73 10.06 34.75
CA GLY A 422 36.04 11.19 33.88
C GLY A 422 35.60 11.07 32.42
N HIS A 423 34.74 10.10 32.06
CA HIS A 423 34.26 9.98 30.68
C HIS A 423 33.54 11.26 30.22
N PRO A 424 33.98 11.90 29.11
CA PRO A 424 33.62 13.29 28.82
C PRO A 424 32.17 13.49 28.36
N ALA A 425 31.56 12.46 27.77
CA ALA A 425 30.29 12.61 27.05
C ALA A 425 29.15 11.69 27.56
N LEU A 426 29.39 10.90 28.61
CA LEU A 426 28.39 9.92 29.06
C LEU A 426 27.24 10.65 29.76
N GLU A 427 26.05 10.60 29.17
CA GLU A 427 24.85 11.26 29.66
C GLU A 427 23.91 10.31 30.42
N LYS A 428 23.82 9.07 29.95
CA LYS A 428 22.91 8.05 30.50
C LYS A 428 23.66 6.76 30.79
N LEU A 429 23.55 6.30 32.04
CA LEU A 429 24.15 5.06 32.49
C LEU A 429 23.14 4.19 33.23
N TYR A 430 22.94 2.97 32.76
CA TYR A 430 22.05 2.01 33.39
C TYR A 430 22.87 0.79 33.83
N ILE A 431 22.95 0.57 35.14
CA ILE A 431 23.73 -0.53 35.78
C ILE A 431 22.86 -1.24 36.83
N GLN A 432 21.56 -1.33 36.56
CA GLN A 432 20.60 -1.95 37.46
C GLN A 432 20.88 -3.45 37.57
N ASN A 433 20.61 -4.04 38.73
CA ASN A 433 20.82 -5.48 38.96
C ASN A 433 22.27 -5.92 38.62
N THR A 434 23.24 -5.09 39.01
CA THR A 434 24.68 -5.41 38.91
C THR A 434 25.27 -5.69 40.30
N LYS A 435 26.57 -6.03 40.36
CA LYS A 435 27.31 -6.24 41.62
C LYS A 435 28.12 -5.01 42.05
N VAL A 436 27.81 -3.84 41.51
CA VAL A 436 28.53 -2.60 41.80
C VAL A 436 28.24 -2.12 43.22
N SER A 437 29.26 -2.11 44.07
CA SER A 437 29.17 -1.63 45.45
C SER A 437 29.85 -0.27 45.67
N ALA A 438 30.69 0.18 44.73
CA ALA A 438 31.38 1.46 44.80
C ALA A 438 31.03 2.34 43.60
N ILE A 439 30.46 3.52 43.87
CA ILE A 439 29.93 4.43 42.84
C ILE A 439 30.68 5.76 42.72
N SER A 440 31.91 5.87 43.26
CA SER A 440 32.70 7.11 43.25
C SER A 440 32.99 7.63 41.84
N ALA A 441 33.11 6.73 40.85
CA ALA A 441 33.30 7.09 39.45
C ALA A 441 32.18 8.01 38.92
N LEU A 442 30.93 7.83 39.38
CA LEU A 442 29.78 8.62 38.91
C LEU A 442 29.95 10.11 39.20
N ALA A 443 30.53 10.48 40.34
CA ALA A 443 30.74 11.88 40.72
C ALA A 443 31.71 12.62 39.78
N THR A 444 32.55 11.87 39.07
CA THR A 444 33.56 12.40 38.13
C THR A 444 33.05 12.59 36.71
N LEU A 445 31.83 12.11 36.40
CA LEU A 445 31.24 12.23 35.07
C LEU A 445 30.66 13.65 34.87
N PRO A 446 31.23 14.47 33.96
CA PRO A 446 30.84 15.87 33.81
C PRO A 446 29.48 16.05 33.12
N SER A 447 29.08 15.10 32.27
CA SER A 447 27.90 15.22 31.40
C SER A 447 26.74 14.32 31.80
N LEU A 448 26.84 13.60 32.92
CA LEU A 448 25.83 12.66 33.38
C LEU A 448 24.51 13.39 33.65
N LYS A 449 23.41 12.87 33.12
CA LYS A 449 22.03 13.39 33.26
C LYS A 449 21.10 12.37 33.91
N GLU A 450 21.33 11.08 33.67
CA GLU A 450 20.47 10.00 34.15
C GLU A 450 21.32 8.79 34.57
N VAL A 451 21.02 8.23 35.75
CA VAL A 451 21.65 6.99 36.21
C VAL A 451 20.65 6.03 36.85
N GLY A 452 20.62 4.79 36.35
CA GLY A 452 19.85 3.68 36.92
C GLY A 452 20.71 2.82 37.85
N LEU A 453 20.36 2.80 39.14
CA LEU A 453 21.07 2.10 40.22
C LEU A 453 20.18 1.08 40.97
N PHE A 454 19.00 0.76 40.41
CA PHE A 454 18.09 -0.20 41.02
C PHE A 454 18.76 -1.56 41.25
N GLN A 455 18.55 -2.15 42.43
CA GLN A 455 19.06 -3.48 42.78
C GLN A 455 20.60 -3.66 42.69
N ILE A 456 21.39 -2.61 42.93
CA ILE A 456 22.83 -2.76 43.22
C ILE A 456 23.06 -3.05 44.73
N PRO A 457 24.18 -3.70 45.13
CA PRO A 457 24.47 -4.06 46.52
C PRO A 457 24.91 -2.87 47.40
N ILE A 458 24.12 -1.79 47.43
CA ILE A 458 24.30 -0.63 48.30
C ILE A 458 23.13 -0.53 49.27
N ASP A 459 23.42 -0.56 50.59
CA ASP A 459 22.43 -0.22 51.61
C ASP A 459 22.33 1.31 51.71
N TRP A 460 21.38 1.89 50.96
CA TRP A 460 21.16 3.33 50.90
C TRP A 460 20.86 3.99 52.25
N ASN A 461 20.55 3.22 53.30
CA ASN A 461 20.33 3.75 54.65
C ASN A 461 21.59 3.74 55.52
N LYS A 462 22.63 2.98 55.15
CA LYS A 462 23.85 2.81 55.95
C LYS A 462 25.13 3.24 55.25
N ASP A 463 25.18 3.18 53.94
CA ASP A 463 26.35 3.59 53.17
C ASP A 463 26.39 5.12 53.03
N ALA A 464 27.07 5.77 53.98
CA ALA A 464 27.24 7.22 54.01
C ALA A 464 27.99 7.75 52.78
N ALA A 465 28.92 6.96 52.21
CA ALA A 465 29.70 7.38 51.05
C ALA A 465 28.83 7.39 49.78
N ALA A 466 28.08 6.31 49.54
CA ALA A 466 27.14 6.22 48.44
C ALA A 466 26.03 7.27 48.52
N MET A 467 25.49 7.51 49.73
CA MET A 467 24.52 8.57 49.99
C MET A 467 25.07 9.97 49.68
N SER A 468 26.33 10.25 50.05
CA SER A 468 26.99 11.52 49.73
C SER A 468 27.13 11.72 48.22
N ILE A 469 27.55 10.68 47.49
CA ILE A 469 27.66 10.70 46.03
C ILE A 469 26.30 10.93 45.39
N ARG A 470 25.26 10.22 45.83
CA ARG A 470 23.90 10.41 45.34
C ARG A 470 23.44 11.86 45.48
N LYS A 471 23.59 12.46 46.67
CA LYS A 471 23.23 13.88 46.90
C LYS A 471 24.01 14.82 45.97
N GLN A 472 25.30 14.55 45.76
CA GLN A 472 26.12 15.34 44.83
C GLN A 472 25.59 15.25 43.39
N LEU A 473 25.14 14.07 42.95
CA LEU A 473 24.54 13.86 41.63
C LEU A 473 23.20 14.62 41.51
N GLU A 474 22.31 14.47 42.48
CA GLU A 474 21.02 15.17 42.52
C GLU A 474 21.21 16.70 42.51
N GLN A 475 22.20 17.24 43.24
CA GLN A 475 22.55 18.66 43.23
C GLN A 475 23.07 19.16 41.87
N LYS A 476 23.68 18.27 41.07
CA LYS A 476 24.06 18.55 39.68
C LYS A 476 22.90 18.44 38.69
N GLY A 477 21.69 18.08 39.16
CA GLY A 477 20.51 17.87 38.31
C GLY A 477 20.45 16.49 37.65
N VAL A 478 21.23 15.53 38.12
CA VAL A 478 21.19 14.14 37.63
C VAL A 478 19.94 13.44 38.14
N GLU A 479 19.18 12.81 37.26
CA GLU A 479 18.09 11.91 37.62
C GLU A 479 18.67 10.57 38.10
N VAL A 480 18.54 10.29 39.41
CA VAL A 480 18.98 9.03 40.03
C VAL A 480 17.78 8.12 40.23
N ARG A 481 17.73 6.98 39.53
CA ARG A 481 16.68 5.96 39.67
C ARG A 481 17.19 4.83 40.56
N LEU A 482 16.50 4.56 41.67
CA LEU A 482 16.89 3.60 42.71
C LEU A 482 15.97 2.39 42.80
#